data_AF-A0A3G9JQ73-F1
#
_entry.id   AF-A0A3G9JQ73-F1
#
_cell.length_a   1.000
_cell.length_b   1.000
_cell.length_c   1.000
_cell.angle_alpha   90.00
_cell.angle_beta   90.00
_cell.angle_gamma   90.00
#
_symmetry.space_group_name_H-M   'P 1'
#
loop_
_entity.id
_entity.type
_entity.pdbx_description
1 polymer ?
#
loop_
_entity_poly.entity_id
_entity_poly.type
_entity_poly.pdbx_seq_one_letter_code
_entity_poly.pdbx_strand_id
1 'polypeptide(L)'
;MINTRLKPVTTGLIGAVGLGVALLGMPEAVKAATVVAGTDYLSSPAGSNFVTIDGLGTVQLKGLPFGPGNTDTTVERQADCVFNAGTCNIPIEMTNLSLISIDPVAINGQLVDLFVKIAPGSRSTGIMTINQDHTFSSVLNLDWQVLAAPVGSGMQNRTLAN
;
A
#
# COMPACT_ATOMS: atom_id res chain seq x y z
N MET A 1 12.78 11.75 34.31
CA MET A 1 11.46 11.16 34.62
C MET A 1 10.86 11.94 35.78
N ILE A 2 9.82 12.72 35.53
CA ILE A 2 9.00 13.34 36.59
C ILE A 2 7.55 13.02 36.24
N ASN A 3 6.96 12.12 37.02
CA ASN A 3 5.52 11.89 37.07
C ASN A 3 4.92 12.91 38.02
N THR A 4 4.04 13.77 37.54
CA THR A 4 3.19 14.59 38.41
C THR A 4 1.74 14.21 38.19
N ARG A 5 1.18 13.44 39.13
CA ARG A 5 -0.26 13.26 39.27
C ARG A 5 -0.86 14.51 39.90
N LEU A 6 -1.85 15.12 39.25
CA LEU A 6 -2.72 16.12 39.86
C LEU A 6 -4.04 15.47 40.30
N LYS A 7 -4.33 15.64 41.59
CA LYS A 7 -5.54 15.24 42.32
C LYS A 7 -6.67 16.27 42.07
N PRO A 8 -7.94 15.89 42.30
CA PRO A 8 -9.10 16.64 41.82
C PRO A 8 -9.35 17.90 42.66
N VAL A 9 -9.81 18.97 42.01
CA VAL A 9 -10.38 20.14 42.70
C VAL A 9 -11.89 20.05 42.59
N THR A 10 -12.52 19.86 43.75
CA THR A 10 -13.95 19.97 43.96
C THR A 10 -14.32 21.46 43.95
N THR A 11 -15.20 21.89 43.04
CA THR A 11 -15.81 23.23 43.13
C THR A 11 -17.32 23.13 42.94
N GLY A 12 -18.01 23.31 44.07
CA GLY A 12 -19.31 23.96 44.28
C GLY A 12 -20.42 23.80 43.24
N LEU A 13 -21.47 23.08 43.63
CA LEU A 13 -22.81 23.25 43.07
C LEU A 13 -23.42 24.54 43.63
N ILE A 14 -23.68 25.56 42.80
CA ILE A 14 -24.60 26.66 43.13
C ILE A 14 -25.76 26.59 42.15
N GLY A 15 -26.95 26.35 42.70
CA GLY A 15 -28.19 26.36 41.94
C GLY A 15 -28.68 27.78 41.66
N ALA A 16 -29.09 28.01 40.41
CA ALA A 16 -30.09 29.02 40.07
C ALA A 16 -31.06 28.37 39.08
N VAL A 17 -32.32 28.21 39.50
CA VAL A 17 -33.43 27.87 38.61
C VAL A 17 -33.79 29.15 37.87
N GLY A 18 -33.43 29.21 36.59
CA GLY A 18 -33.93 30.19 35.63
C GLY A 18 -34.29 29.43 34.36
N LEU A 19 -35.56 29.51 33.93
CA LEU A 19 -35.97 29.04 32.61
C LEU A 19 -35.20 29.85 31.55
N GLY A 20 -34.18 29.25 30.98
CA GLY A 20 -33.40 29.79 29.87
C GLY A 20 -33.08 28.65 28.94
N VAL A 21 -33.71 28.68 27.76
CA VAL A 21 -33.56 27.79 26.59
C VAL A 21 -32.34 26.87 26.67
N ALA A 22 -32.58 25.56 26.83
CA ALA A 22 -31.58 24.57 26.50
C ALA A 22 -31.34 24.64 24.99
N LEU A 23 -30.41 25.50 24.55
CA LEU A 23 -29.76 25.29 23.27
C LEU A 23 -28.87 24.08 23.47
N LEU A 24 -29.48 22.90 23.34
CA LEU A 24 -28.81 21.65 23.02
C LEU A 24 -27.90 21.99 21.86
N GLY A 25 -26.62 22.21 22.15
CA GLY A 25 -25.60 22.23 21.12
C GLY A 25 -25.76 20.92 20.40
N MET A 26 -26.34 20.97 19.20
CA MET A 26 -26.31 19.84 18.30
C MET A 26 -24.84 19.47 18.25
N PRO A 27 -24.43 18.24 18.62
CA PRO A 27 -23.07 17.82 18.33
C PRO A 27 -22.95 18.02 16.82
N GLU A 28 -22.11 18.99 16.41
CA GLU A 28 -21.74 19.09 15.01
C GLU A 28 -21.22 17.70 14.67
N ALA A 29 -21.92 17.02 13.77
CA ALA A 29 -21.46 15.73 13.27
C ALA A 29 -20.05 15.98 12.77
N VAL A 30 -19.05 15.44 13.48
CA VAL A 30 -17.67 15.45 13.03
C VAL A 30 -17.72 14.94 11.60
N LYS A 31 -17.36 15.82 10.64
CA LYS A 31 -17.37 15.46 9.23
C LYS A 31 -16.51 14.21 9.10
N ALA A 32 -17.14 13.06 8.84
CA ALA A 32 -16.41 11.82 8.64
C ALA A 32 -15.37 12.08 7.56
N ALA A 33 -14.10 11.79 7.86
CA ALA A 33 -13.08 11.82 6.85
C ALA A 33 -13.43 10.71 5.85
N THR A 34 -13.41 11.04 4.57
CA THR A 34 -13.61 10.06 3.50
C THR A 34 -12.28 9.90 2.78
N VAL A 35 -11.75 8.68 2.77
CA VAL A 35 -10.68 8.31 1.83
C VAL A 35 -11.37 7.83 0.56
N VAL A 36 -11.12 8.52 -0.54
CA VAL A 36 -11.76 8.19 -1.82
C VAL A 36 -11.03 7.06 -2.53
N ALA A 37 -11.77 6.33 -3.36
CA ALA A 37 -11.25 5.49 -4.41
C ALA A 37 -10.22 6.26 -5.24
N GLY A 38 -9.23 5.56 -5.79
CA GLY A 38 -8.15 6.20 -6.52
C GLY A 38 -6.94 5.31 -6.69
N THR A 39 -5.84 5.89 -7.17
CA THR A 39 -4.62 5.16 -7.50
C THR A 39 -3.46 5.62 -6.63
N ASP A 40 -2.80 4.67 -6.00
CA ASP A 40 -1.56 4.87 -5.28
C ASP A 40 -0.37 4.49 -6.19
N TYR A 41 0.58 5.41 -6.29
CA TYR A 41 1.77 5.30 -7.13
C TYR A 41 2.98 5.00 -6.25
N LEU A 42 3.57 3.82 -6.42
CA LEU A 42 4.62 3.30 -5.57
C LEU A 42 5.93 3.17 -6.35
N SER A 43 7.03 3.39 -5.62
CA SER A 43 8.39 3.18 -6.12
C SER A 43 9.10 2.16 -5.25
N SER A 44 9.87 1.29 -5.89
CA SER A 44 10.58 0.15 -5.31
C SER A 44 12.09 0.43 -5.35
N PRO A 45 12.70 0.88 -4.24
CA PRO A 45 14.15 1.11 -4.17
C PRO A 45 14.94 -0.16 -4.51
N ALA A 46 16.15 -0.01 -5.03
CA ALA A 46 17.01 -1.16 -5.30
C ALA A 46 17.27 -1.96 -4.02
N GLY A 47 17.09 -3.29 -4.08
CA GLY A 47 17.33 -4.22 -2.97
C GLY A 47 16.19 -4.29 -1.95
N SER A 48 15.09 -3.57 -2.18
CA SER A 48 13.87 -3.67 -1.35
C SER A 48 13.03 -4.91 -1.66
N ASN A 49 13.22 -5.50 -2.85
CA ASN A 49 12.46 -6.63 -3.35
C ASN A 49 13.40 -7.73 -3.84
N PHE A 50 12.97 -8.98 -3.77
CA PHE A 50 13.70 -10.13 -4.27
C PHE A 50 12.75 -11.20 -4.80
N VAL A 51 13.26 -12.03 -5.71
CA VAL A 51 12.61 -13.27 -6.14
C VAL A 51 13.54 -14.43 -5.86
N THR A 52 12.99 -15.55 -5.38
CA THR A 52 13.75 -16.80 -5.24
C THR A 52 13.33 -17.75 -6.34
N ILE A 53 14.30 -18.17 -7.16
CA ILE A 53 14.08 -19.08 -8.28
C ILE A 53 14.86 -20.36 -8.01
N ASP A 54 14.19 -21.50 -8.17
CA ASP A 54 14.84 -22.80 -7.96
C ASP A 54 16.06 -22.96 -8.91
N GLY A 55 17.15 -23.49 -8.38
CA GLY A 55 18.43 -23.60 -9.09
C GLY A 55 19.21 -22.30 -9.30
N LEU A 56 18.63 -21.11 -9.09
CA LEU A 56 19.31 -19.81 -9.21
C LEU A 56 19.49 -19.08 -7.88
N GLY A 57 18.69 -19.42 -6.87
CA GLY A 57 18.71 -18.77 -5.56
C GLY A 57 17.95 -17.44 -5.56
N THR A 58 18.33 -16.55 -4.64
CA THR A 58 17.66 -15.27 -4.44
C THR A 58 18.28 -14.19 -5.33
N VAL A 59 17.47 -13.59 -6.19
CA VAL A 59 17.83 -12.47 -7.06
C VAL A 59 17.24 -11.19 -6.51
N GLN A 60 18.09 -10.18 -6.31
CA GLN A 60 17.68 -8.86 -5.87
C GLN A 60 17.10 -8.05 -7.02
N LEU A 61 16.01 -7.34 -6.74
CA LEU A 61 15.24 -6.58 -7.71
C LEU A 61 15.25 -5.08 -7.39
N LYS A 62 14.93 -4.28 -8.40
CA LYS A 62 14.63 -2.86 -8.31
C LYS A 62 13.41 -2.52 -9.16
N GLY A 63 12.77 -1.41 -8.86
CA GLY A 63 11.75 -0.82 -9.72
C GLY A 63 12.29 -0.52 -11.12
N LEU A 64 11.50 -0.84 -12.14
CA LEU A 64 11.68 -0.37 -13.51
C LEU A 64 10.56 0.64 -13.79
N PRO A 65 10.83 1.96 -13.65
CA PRO A 65 9.79 2.98 -13.71
C PRO A 65 9.03 2.99 -15.03
N PHE A 66 7.71 3.16 -14.94
CA PHE A 66 6.81 3.33 -16.10
C PHE A 66 5.88 4.55 -15.97
N GLY A 67 5.79 5.14 -14.78
CA GLY A 67 4.83 6.21 -14.46
C GLY A 67 5.50 7.51 -14.01
N PRO A 68 4.74 8.46 -13.45
CA PRO A 68 5.28 9.72 -12.96
C PRO A 68 6.33 9.50 -11.86
N GLY A 69 7.36 10.35 -11.85
CA GLY A 69 8.49 10.19 -10.93
C GLY A 69 9.22 8.87 -11.16
N ASN A 70 9.36 8.07 -10.10
CA ASN A 70 9.98 6.74 -10.14
C ASN A 70 8.96 5.61 -9.96
N THR A 71 7.69 5.85 -10.35
CA THR A 71 6.64 4.86 -10.17
C THR A 71 6.91 3.60 -11.00
N ASP A 72 6.97 2.46 -10.33
CA ASP A 72 7.11 1.13 -10.92
C ASP A 72 6.01 0.14 -10.49
N THR A 73 5.10 0.59 -9.61
CA THR A 73 3.97 -0.19 -9.13
C THR A 73 2.75 0.72 -8.93
N THR A 74 1.56 0.28 -9.36
CA THR A 74 0.30 0.98 -9.10
C THR A 74 -0.69 0.08 -8.40
N VAL A 75 -1.35 0.64 -7.38
CA VAL A 75 -2.42 -0.03 -6.62
C VAL A 75 -3.65 0.85 -6.64
N GLU A 76 -4.78 0.30 -7.07
CA GLU A 76 -6.07 0.97 -7.09
C GLU A 76 -6.87 0.63 -5.84
N ARG A 77 -7.35 1.66 -5.16
CA ARG A 77 -8.42 1.60 -4.17
C ARG A 77 -9.75 1.54 -4.91
N GLN A 78 -10.43 0.39 -4.81
CA GLN A 78 -11.63 0.09 -5.58
C GLN A 78 -12.93 0.67 -4.98
N ALA A 79 -12.86 1.27 -3.79
CA ALA A 79 -14.02 1.88 -3.15
C ALA A 79 -13.63 3.08 -2.28
N ASP A 80 -14.61 3.94 -2.03
CA ASP A 80 -14.53 4.96 -1.00
C ASP A 80 -14.62 4.33 0.40
N CYS A 81 -14.05 5.03 1.35
CA CYS A 81 -13.97 4.64 2.74
C CYS A 81 -14.40 5.78 3.63
N VAL A 82 -15.52 5.58 4.32
CA VAL A 82 -16.05 6.54 5.28
C VAL A 82 -15.75 6.02 6.69
N PHE A 83 -14.98 6.78 7.46
CA PHE A 83 -14.69 6.40 8.83
C PHE A 83 -15.94 6.53 9.71
N ASN A 84 -16.53 5.39 10.08
CA ASN A 84 -17.64 5.33 11.03
C ASN A 84 -17.16 5.11 12.49
N ALA A 85 -16.00 4.47 12.68
CA ALA A 85 -15.19 4.49 13.91
C ALA A 85 -13.85 3.76 13.66
N GLY A 86 -12.72 4.36 14.06
CA GLY A 86 -11.44 3.66 14.24
C GLY A 86 -10.70 3.23 12.97
N THR A 87 -11.27 2.31 12.19
CA THR A 87 -10.64 1.73 10.99
C THR A 87 -11.65 1.55 9.86
N CYS A 88 -11.14 1.32 8.66
CA CYS A 88 -11.93 1.09 7.48
C CYS A 88 -11.17 0.22 6.48
N ASN A 89 -11.88 -0.70 5.82
CA ASN A 89 -11.31 -1.66 4.89
C ASN A 89 -11.75 -1.34 3.47
N ILE A 90 -10.80 -1.27 2.55
CA ILE A 90 -11.03 -0.98 1.14
C ILE A 90 -10.50 -2.14 0.29
N PRO A 91 -11.29 -2.68 -0.64
CA PRO A 91 -10.77 -3.58 -1.66
C PRO A 91 -9.72 -2.85 -2.51
N ILE A 92 -8.58 -3.49 -2.73
CA ILE A 92 -7.50 -2.96 -3.56
C ILE A 92 -7.13 -3.95 -4.66
N GLU A 93 -6.60 -3.41 -5.76
CA GLU A 93 -6.04 -4.18 -6.86
C GLU A 93 -4.71 -3.59 -7.28
N MET A 94 -3.67 -4.41 -7.36
CA MET A 94 -2.44 -4.02 -8.03
C MET A 94 -2.67 -4.14 -9.54
N THR A 95 -2.61 -3.00 -10.25
CA THR A 95 -2.89 -2.93 -11.69
C THR A 95 -1.64 -2.95 -12.54
N ASN A 96 -0.50 -2.52 -11.98
CA ASN A 96 0.80 -2.64 -12.63
C ASN A 96 1.89 -2.99 -11.62
N LEU A 97 2.80 -3.84 -12.06
CA LEU A 97 4.05 -4.20 -11.38
C LEU A 97 5.15 -4.30 -12.44
N SER A 98 6.26 -3.62 -12.21
CA SER A 98 7.38 -3.56 -13.14
C SER A 98 8.70 -3.56 -12.36
N LEU A 99 9.23 -4.75 -12.08
CA LEU A 99 10.53 -4.89 -11.43
C LEU A 99 11.53 -5.53 -12.39
N ILE A 100 12.81 -5.23 -12.18
CA ILE A 100 13.95 -5.80 -12.91
C ILE A 100 15.04 -6.24 -11.92
N SER A 101 15.82 -7.26 -12.27
CA SER A 101 17.03 -7.62 -11.53
C SER A 101 18.01 -6.44 -11.43
N ILE A 102 18.66 -6.29 -10.28
CA ILE A 102 19.69 -5.25 -10.09
C ILE A 102 20.90 -5.56 -10.95
N ASP A 103 21.35 -6.82 -10.87
CA ASP A 103 22.47 -7.37 -11.63
C ASP A 103 21.96 -8.41 -12.63
N PRO A 104 22.59 -8.53 -13.81
CA PRO A 104 22.29 -9.61 -14.75
C PRO A 104 22.48 -10.99 -14.14
N VAL A 105 21.59 -11.92 -14.47
CA VAL A 105 21.59 -13.30 -13.98
C VAL A 105 22.10 -14.22 -15.07
N ALA A 106 23.02 -15.14 -14.72
CA ALA A 106 23.52 -16.14 -15.64
C ALA A 106 22.58 -17.35 -15.69
N ILE A 107 21.93 -17.58 -16.83
CA ILE A 107 21.10 -18.77 -17.09
C ILE A 107 21.71 -19.51 -18.29
N ASN A 108 22.13 -20.76 -18.09
CA ASN A 108 22.75 -21.60 -19.13
C ASN A 108 23.91 -20.92 -19.88
N GLY A 109 24.72 -20.12 -19.16
CA GLY A 109 25.87 -19.41 -19.74
C GLY A 109 25.52 -18.11 -20.47
N GLN A 110 24.25 -17.70 -20.52
CA GLN A 110 23.82 -16.41 -21.06
C GLN A 110 23.43 -15.45 -19.92
N LEU A 111 23.87 -14.19 -20.02
CA LEU A 111 23.43 -13.13 -19.10
C LEU A 111 22.07 -12.60 -19.54
N VAL A 112 21.12 -12.58 -18.62
CA VAL A 112 19.76 -12.07 -18.82
C VAL A 112 19.37 -11.09 -17.72
N ASP A 113 18.48 -10.17 -18.06
CA ASP A 113 17.72 -9.40 -17.09
C ASP A 113 16.43 -10.15 -16.76
N LEU A 114 16.13 -10.28 -15.48
CA LEU A 114 14.87 -10.86 -15.00
C LEU A 114 13.87 -9.76 -14.72
N PHE A 115 12.67 -9.90 -15.26
CA PHE A 115 11.57 -8.98 -15.06
C PHE A 115 10.47 -9.65 -14.25
N VAL A 116 9.97 -8.96 -13.22
CA VAL A 116 8.77 -9.38 -12.49
C VAL A 116 7.62 -8.46 -12.85
N LYS A 117 6.51 -9.07 -13.24
CA LYS A 117 5.28 -8.40 -13.67
C LYS A 117 4.06 -9.15 -13.15
N ILE A 118 2.91 -8.49 -13.19
CA ILE A 118 1.61 -9.16 -13.02
C ILE A 118 1.44 -10.21 -14.12
N ALA A 119 0.92 -11.38 -13.74
CA ALA A 119 0.60 -12.44 -14.70
C ALA A 119 -0.57 -12.02 -15.60
N PRO A 120 -0.52 -12.28 -16.92
CA PRO A 120 -1.55 -11.84 -17.85
C PRO A 120 -2.85 -12.58 -17.60
N GLY A 121 -3.97 -11.85 -17.60
CA GLY A 121 -5.30 -12.42 -17.37
C GLY A 121 -5.65 -12.69 -15.90
N SER A 122 -4.73 -12.37 -14.99
CA SER A 122 -4.93 -12.51 -13.55
C SER A 122 -5.10 -11.17 -12.85
N ARG A 123 -5.85 -11.17 -11.74
CA ARG A 123 -6.06 -9.99 -10.90
C ARG A 123 -5.35 -10.16 -9.56
N SER A 124 -4.44 -9.25 -9.26
CA SER A 124 -3.76 -9.18 -7.96
C SER A 124 -4.59 -8.35 -6.99
N THR A 125 -5.47 -9.00 -6.24
CA THR A 125 -6.46 -8.32 -5.37
C THR A 125 -6.14 -8.49 -3.89
N GLY A 126 -6.65 -7.57 -3.07
CA GLY A 126 -6.37 -7.54 -1.65
C GLY A 126 -7.29 -6.61 -0.88
N ILE A 127 -6.95 -6.43 0.40
CA ILE A 127 -7.62 -5.49 1.30
C ILE A 127 -6.58 -4.53 1.86
N MET A 128 -6.92 -3.23 1.85
CA MET A 128 -6.22 -2.20 2.60
C MET A 128 -7.06 -1.81 3.81
N THR A 129 -6.48 -1.91 5.00
CA THR A 129 -7.04 -1.37 6.24
C THR A 129 -6.41 -0.02 6.50
N ILE A 130 -7.22 1.03 6.51
CA ILE A 130 -6.81 2.38 6.86
C ILE A 130 -7.30 2.68 8.27
N ASN A 131 -6.41 3.21 9.09
CA ASN A 131 -6.68 3.59 10.46
C ASN A 131 -6.92 5.11 10.55
N GLN A 132 -7.72 5.52 11.52
CA GLN A 132 -8.06 6.93 11.75
C GLN A 132 -6.84 7.78 12.17
N ASP A 133 -5.74 7.15 12.61
CA ASP A 133 -4.45 7.77 12.90
C ASP A 133 -3.58 8.00 11.64
N HIS A 134 -4.17 7.85 10.45
CA HIS A 134 -3.54 8.01 9.14
C HIS A 134 -2.48 6.95 8.80
N THR A 135 -2.41 5.86 9.55
CA THR A 135 -1.65 4.68 9.13
C THR A 135 -2.51 3.76 8.27
N PHE A 136 -1.85 2.93 7.45
CA PHE A 136 -2.53 1.87 6.72
C PHE A 136 -1.70 0.60 6.71
N SER A 137 -2.38 -0.51 6.52
CA SER A 137 -1.79 -1.81 6.21
C SER A 137 -2.52 -2.42 5.03
N SER A 138 -1.82 -3.18 4.21
CA SER A 138 -2.41 -3.85 3.06
C SER A 138 -1.93 -5.28 2.96
N VAL A 139 -2.83 -6.15 2.53
CA VAL A 139 -2.52 -7.54 2.20
C VAL A 139 -3.03 -7.79 0.79
N LEU A 140 -2.13 -8.22 -0.09
CA LEU A 140 -2.40 -8.48 -1.50
C LEU A 140 -2.06 -9.93 -1.82
N ASN A 141 -2.98 -10.61 -2.50
CA ASN A 141 -2.68 -11.86 -3.18
C ASN A 141 -2.12 -11.50 -4.55
N LEU A 142 -0.80 -11.65 -4.70
CA LEU A 142 -0.10 -11.29 -5.93
C LEU A 142 -0.08 -12.49 -6.88
N ASP A 143 -0.63 -12.29 -8.07
CA ASP A 143 -0.41 -13.19 -9.19
C ASP A 143 0.58 -12.54 -10.16
N TRP A 144 1.78 -13.12 -10.23
CA TRP A 144 2.94 -12.54 -10.88
C TRP A 144 3.72 -13.61 -11.63
N GLN A 145 4.53 -13.17 -12.58
CA GLN A 145 5.39 -14.02 -13.39
C GLN A 145 6.81 -13.44 -13.47
N VAL A 146 7.77 -14.32 -13.75
CA VAL A 146 9.14 -13.95 -14.13
C VAL A 146 9.30 -14.10 -15.64
N LEU A 147 9.82 -13.06 -16.27
CA LEU A 147 10.24 -13.07 -17.67
C LEU A 147 11.74 -12.84 -17.75
N ALA A 148 12.42 -13.48 -18.70
CA ALA A 148 13.85 -13.27 -18.94
C ALA A 148 14.08 -12.68 -20.34
N ALA A 149 14.93 -11.66 -20.43
CA ALA A 149 15.40 -11.14 -21.71
C ALA A 149 16.94 -11.01 -21.69
N PRO A 150 17.63 -11.25 -22.83
CA PRO A 150 19.08 -11.02 -22.88
C PRO A 150 19.41 -9.57 -22.53
N VAL A 151 20.51 -9.37 -21.80
CA VAL A 151 20.96 -8.03 -21.43
C VAL A 151 21.04 -7.14 -22.67
N GLY A 152 20.41 -5.96 -22.60
CA GLY A 152 20.40 -4.99 -23.70
C GLY A 152 19.40 -5.25 -24.82
N SER A 153 18.58 -6.31 -24.76
CA SER A 153 17.60 -6.62 -25.82
C SER A 153 16.24 -5.90 -25.72
N GLY A 154 16.01 -5.10 -24.67
CA GLY A 154 14.67 -4.58 -24.37
C GLY A 154 13.69 -5.70 -23.98
N MET A 155 12.54 -5.35 -23.38
CA MET A 155 11.57 -6.33 -22.87
C MET A 155 11.05 -7.25 -23.99
N GLN A 156 11.39 -8.54 -23.94
CA GLN A 156 10.76 -9.59 -24.72
C GLN A 156 9.91 -10.46 -23.79
N ASN A 157 8.64 -10.64 -24.13
CA ASN A 157 7.69 -11.43 -23.33
C ASN A 157 7.99 -12.93 -23.50
N ARG A 158 9.02 -13.45 -22.82
CA ARG A 158 9.33 -14.89 -22.77
C ARG A 158 9.12 -15.41 -21.36
N THR A 159 8.05 -16.17 -21.18
CA THR A 159 7.76 -16.94 -19.96
C THR A 159 8.79 -18.06 -19.82
N LEU A 160 9.45 -18.13 -18.67
CA LEU A 160 10.26 -19.30 -18.32
C LEU A 160 9.29 -20.42 -17.92
N ALA A 161 9.20 -21.47 -18.75
CA ALA A 161 8.44 -22.67 -18.40
C ALA A 161 9.26 -23.50 -17.40
N ASN A 162 8.58 -24.01 -16.37
CA ASN A 162 9.09 -25.02 -15.45
C ASN A 162 9.48 -26.31 -16.18
#